data_AF-A0A8S7T9I1-F1
#
_entry.id   AF-A0A8S7T9I1-F1
#
_cell.length_a   1.000
_cell.length_b   1.000
_cell.length_c   1.000
_cell.angle_alpha   90.00
_cell.angle_beta   90.00
_cell.angle_gamma   90.00
#
_symmetry.space_group_name_H-M   'P 1'
#
loop_
_entity.id
_entity.type
_entity.pdbx_description
1 polymer ?
#
loop_
_entity_poly.entity_id
_entity_poly.type
_entity_poly.pdbx_seq_one_letter_code
_entity_poly.pdbx_strand_id
1 'polypeptide(L)' 'RLTPSVITVTAMIVSMALLAWAMKSLPVGTAYAVWTGIGAVGAAITGIVLLGESANPMRLASLALIVLGIIGLKLSTH' A
#
# COMPACT_ATOMS: atom_id res chain seq x y z
N ARG A 1 -10.92 25.63 4.73
CA ARG A 1 -11.37 24.72 3.64
C ARG A 1 -11.39 23.31 4.21
N LEU A 2 -12.56 22.78 4.59
CA LEU A 2 -12.70 21.51 5.33
C LEU A 2 -12.78 20.26 4.45
N THR A 3 -13.11 20.45 3.17
CA THR A 3 -13.26 19.39 2.16
C THR A 3 -12.05 18.45 2.06
N PRO A 4 -10.80 18.93 1.94
CA PRO A 4 -9.65 18.02 1.89
C PRO A 4 -9.46 17.24 3.20
N SER A 5 -9.67 17.86 4.37
CA SER A 5 -9.57 17.18 5.66
C SER A 5 -10.61 16.07 5.83
N VAL A 6 -11.86 16.30 5.39
CA VAL A 6 -12.93 15.29 5.45
C VAL A 6 -12.60 14.08 4.55
N ILE A 7 -12.05 14.33 3.36
CA ILE A 7 -11.63 13.25 2.45
C ILE A 7 -10.52 12.41 3.11
N THR A 8 -9.51 13.04 3.70
CA THR A 8 -8.39 12.32 4.34
C THR A 8 -8.87 11.47 5.52
N VAL A 9 -9.72 12.03 6.40
CA VAL A 9 -10.24 11.30 7.57
C VAL A 9 -11.09 10.11 7.13
N THR A 10 -11.97 10.30 6.15
CA THR A 10 -12.82 9.22 5.63
C THR A 10 -11.97 8.12 5.00
N ALA A 11 -10.97 8.48 4.19
CA ALA A 11 -10.04 7.52 3.58
C ALA A 11 -9.22 6.74 4.62
N MET A 12 -8.76 7.39 5.69
CA MET A 12 -8.07 6.71 6.79
C MET A 12 -8.97 5.69 7.49
N ILE A 13 -10.22 6.05 7.80
CA ILE A 13 -11.16 5.12 8.45
C ILE A 13 -11.41 3.90 7.56
N VAL A 14 -11.66 4.13 6.27
CA VAL A 14 -11.89 3.04 5.31
C VAL A 14 -10.64 2.15 5.20
N SER A 15 -9.44 2.72 5.12
CA SER A 15 -8.18 1.97 5.05
C SER A 15 -7.96 1.10 6.29
N MET A 16 -8.18 1.64 7.48
CA MET A 16 -8.07 0.89 8.74
C MET A 16 -9.13 -0.19 8.88
N ALA A 17 -10.36 0.05 8.43
CA ALA A 17 -11.42 -0.96 8.42
C ALA A 17 -11.09 -2.14 7.49
N LEU A 18 -10.56 -1.85 6.29
CA LEU A 18 -10.09 -2.87 5.34
C LEU A 18 -8.94 -3.71 5.92
N LEU A 19 -7.99 -3.09 6.61
CA LEU A 19 -6.90 -3.79 7.30
C LEU A 19 -7.44 -4.69 8.42
N ALA A 20 -8.34 -4.16 9.27
CA ALA A 20 -8.97 -4.94 10.34
C ALA A 20 -9.74 -6.15 9.79
N TRP A 21 -10.39 -6.00 8.64
CA TRP A 21 -11.08 -7.09 7.98
C TRP A 21 -10.10 -8.13 7.38
N ALA A 22 -9.02 -7.69 6.74
CA ALA A 22 -7.99 -8.59 6.22
C ALA A 22 -7.30 -9.41 7.32
N MET A 23 -7.09 -8.82 8.50
CA MET A 23 -6.51 -9.51 9.66
C MET A 23 -7.40 -10.64 10.22
N LYS A 24 -8.69 -10.73 9.85
CA LYS A 24 -9.52 -11.89 10.22
C LYS A 24 -9.17 -13.17 9.46
N SER A 25 -8.58 -13.05 8.26
CA SER A 25 -8.29 -14.17 7.38
C SER A 25 -6.80 -14.36 7.07
N LEU A 26 -5.98 -13.32 7.25
CA LEU A 26 -4.55 -13.35 7.03
C LEU A 26 -3.78 -13.16 8.34
N PRO A 27 -2.65 -13.87 8.53
CA PRO A 27 -1.75 -13.59 9.64
C PRO A 27 -1.26 -12.14 9.59
N VAL A 28 -1.05 -11.57 10.78
CA VAL A 28 -0.76 -10.15 11.00
C VAL A 28 0.41 -9.67 10.13
N GLY A 29 1.49 -10.44 10.04
CA GLY A 29 2.67 -10.09 9.22
C GLY A 29 2.34 -9.90 7.74
N THR A 30 1.58 -10.83 7.16
CA THR A 30 1.16 -10.78 5.75
C THR A 30 0.19 -9.64 5.51
N ALA A 31 -0.77 -9.42 6.42
CA ALA A 31 -1.73 -8.33 6.32
C ALA A 31 -1.05 -6.94 6.36
N TYR A 32 -0.11 -6.73 7.30
CA TYR A 32 0.64 -5.47 7.37
C TYR A 32 1.54 -5.25 6.16
N ALA A 33 2.23 -6.29 5.67
CA ALA A 33 3.09 -6.21 4.49
C ALA A 33 2.28 -5.81 3.24
N VAL A 34 1.12 -6.42 3.01
CA VAL A 34 0.21 -6.06 1.91
C VAL A 34 -0.28 -4.61 2.06
N TRP A 35 -0.72 -4.22 3.25
CA TRP A 35 -1.26 -2.88 3.51
C TRP A 35 -0.23 -1.78 3.28
N THR A 36 0.97 -1.93 3.86
CA THR A 36 2.08 -0.98 3.63
C THR A 36 2.56 -0.99 2.18
N GLY A 37 2.61 -2.16 1.54
CA GLY A 37 2.97 -2.28 0.13
C GLY A 37 2.04 -1.53 -0.81
N ILE A 38 0.72 -1.67 -0.61
CA ILE A 38 -0.28 -0.92 -1.40
C ILE A 38 -0.10 0.58 -1.21
N GLY A 39 0.13 1.04 0.03
CA GLY A 39 0.41 2.44 0.33
C GLY A 39 1.67 2.95 -0.38
N ALA A 40 2.77 2.22 -0.29
CA ALA A 40 4.05 2.59 -0.92
C ALA A 40 3.96 2.63 -2.45
N VAL A 41 3.37 1.60 -3.07
CA VAL A 41 3.19 1.53 -4.54
C VAL A 41 2.23 2.61 -5.01
N GLY A 42 1.09 2.79 -4.33
CA GLY A 42 0.11 3.82 -4.65
C GLY A 42 0.69 5.22 -4.54
N ALA A 43 1.44 5.50 -3.47
CA ALA A 43 2.11 6.79 -3.29
C ALA A 43 3.17 7.04 -4.37
N ALA A 44 3.96 6.02 -4.74
CA ALA A 44 4.96 6.16 -5.80
C ALA A 44 4.32 6.42 -7.17
N ILE A 45 3.26 5.69 -7.53
CA ILE A 45 2.53 5.91 -8.79
C ILE A 45 1.92 7.32 -8.81
N THR A 46 1.29 7.73 -7.71
CA THR A 46 0.70 9.06 -7.57
C THR A 46 1.77 10.16 -7.66
N GLY A 47 2.96 9.94 -7.08
CA GLY A 47 4.12 10.82 -7.20
C GLY A 47 4.61 10.99 -8.64
N ILE A 48 4.69 9.89 -9.39
CA ILE A 48 5.10 9.92 -10.79
C ILE A 48 4.02 10.62 -11.66
N VAL A 49 2.74 10.30 -11.46
CA VAL A 49 1.65 10.75 -12.34
C VAL A 49 1.19 12.18 -12.02
N LEU A 50 1.01 12.53 -10.74
CA LEU A 50 0.46 13.84 -10.35
C LEU A 50 1.54 14.87 -10.05
N LEU A 51 2.67 14.46 -9.48
CA LEU A 51 3.76 15.36 -9.09
C LEU A 51 4.90 15.40 -10.13
N GLY A 52 4.86 14.53 -11.15
CA GLY A 52 5.89 14.48 -12.19
C GLY A 52 7.24 13.98 -11.70
N GLU A 53 7.28 13.22 -10.59
CA GLU A 53 8.52 12.64 -10.09
C GLU A 53 9.16 11.70 -11.12
N SER A 54 10.50 11.70 -11.17
CA SER A 54 11.24 10.84 -12.08
C SER A 54 10.97 9.36 -11.76
N ALA A 55 10.47 8.63 -12.76
CA ALA A 55 10.30 7.19 -12.76
C ALA A 55 11.65 6.47 -12.94
N ASN A 56 12.56 6.67 -11.99
CA ASN A 56 13.89 6.05 -12.03
C ASN A 56 13.75 4.51 -12.13
N PRO A 57 14.42 3.85 -13.09
CA PRO A 57 14.39 2.39 -13.24
C PRO A 57 14.69 1.63 -11.95
N MET A 58 15.64 2.14 -11.14
CA MET A 58 15.98 1.53 -9.86
C MET A 58 14.81 1.60 -8.86
N ARG A 59 14.07 2.72 -8.84
CA ARG A 59 12.89 2.90 -7.99
C ARG A 59 11.78 1.93 -8.39
N LEU A 60 11.53 1.75 -9.68
CA LEU A 60 10.57 0.75 -10.17
C LEU A 60 11.01 -0.68 -9.84
N ALA A 61 12.30 -1.01 -10.00
CA ALA A 61 12.82 -2.32 -9.63
C ALA A 61 12.65 -2.61 -8.13
N SER A 62 12.91 -1.63 -7.25
CA SER A 62 12.66 -1.76 -5.82
C SER A 62 11.17 -1.95 -5.50
N LEU A 63 10.27 -1.22 -6.15
CA LEU A 63 8.83 -1.42 -6.00
C LEU A 63 8.39 -2.82 -6.44
N ALA A 64 8.93 -3.31 -7.56
CA ALA A 64 8.66 -4.67 -8.02
C ALA A 64 9.15 -5.73 -7.01
N LEU A 65 10.34 -5.55 -6.41
CA LEU A 65 10.84 -6.42 -5.35
C LEU A 65 9.96 -6.41 -4.10
N ILE A 66 9.45 -5.25 -3.69
CA ILE A 66 8.50 -5.15 -2.57
C ILE A 66 7.25 -5.98 -2.88
N VAL A 67 6.67 -5.82 -4.08
CA VAL A 67 5.48 -6.57 -4.50
C VAL A 67 5.76 -8.08 -4.53
N LEU A 68 6.90 -8.50 -5.07
CA LEU A 68 7.31 -9.90 -5.09
C LEU A 68 7.47 -10.47 -3.67
N GLY A 69 8.08 -9.71 -2.75
CA GLY A 69 8.22 -10.10 -1.34
C GLY A 69 6.87 -10.29 -0.65
N ILE A 70 5.91 -9.40 -0.91
CA ILE A 70 4.54 -9.50 -0.38
C ILE A 70 3.82 -10.75 -0.90
N ILE A 71 3.96 -11.04 -2.20
CA ILE A 71 3.39 -12.25 -2.81
C ILE A 71 4.03 -13.50 -2.17
N GLY A 72 5.36 -13.49 -1.99
CA GLY A 72 6.09 -14.57 -1.31
C GLY A 72 5.62 -14.80 0.12
N LEU A 73 5.41 -13.73 0.91
CA LEU A 73 4.87 -13.82 2.27
C LEU A 73 3.47 -14.46 2.27
N LYS A 74 2.59 -14.04 1.35
CA LYS A 74 1.26 -14.63 1.21
C LYS A 74 1.32 -16.11 0.87
N LEU A 75 2.20 -16.51 -0.05
CA LEU A 75 2.37 -17.92 -0.44
C LEU A 75 3.02 -18.78 0.65
N SER A 76 3.86 -18.20 1.49
CA SER A 76 4.49 -18.89 2.63
C SER A 76 3.52 -19.13 3.80
N THR A 77 2.46 -18.33 3.86
CA THR A 77 1.33 -18.49 4.76
C THR A 77 0.39 -19.54 4.17
N HIS A 78 0.71 -20.80 4.43
CA HIS A 78 -0.22 -21.93 4.29
C HIS A 78 -0.89 -22.20 5.63
#